data_AF-A0A957T3P3-F1
#
_entry.id   AF-A0A957T3P3-F1
#
_cell.length_a   1.000
_cell.length_b   1.000
_cell.length_c   1.000
_cell.angle_alpha   90.00
_cell.angle_beta   90.00
_cell.angle_gamma   90.00
#
_symmetry.space_group_name_H-M   'P 1'
#
loop_
_entity.id
_entity.type
_entity.pdbx_description
1 polymer ?
#
loop_
_entity_poly.entity_id
_entity_poly.type
_entity_poly.pdbx_seq_one_letter_code
_entity_poly.pdbx_strand_id
1 'polypeptide(L)'
;MLPSPVPINSATADEIGLLYDIGPHRAEQIVQHRTAAGPFRGPTDLAKVIPSKLAYTLAPHIDWRLPEEPMPPKVRSWSEASIWMV
;
A
#
# COMPACT_ATOMS: atom_id res chain seq x y z
N MET A 1 12.66 -18.16 6.58
CA MET A 1 12.38 -17.20 5.50
C MET A 1 11.87 -15.92 6.15
N LEU A 2 12.55 -14.79 5.97
CA LEU A 2 11.99 -13.50 6.35
C LEU A 2 10.82 -13.23 5.40
N PRO A 3 9.62 -12.84 5.88
CA PRO A 3 8.57 -12.40 4.98
C PRO A 3 9.10 -11.24 4.14
N SER A 4 8.92 -11.31 2.82
CA SER A 4 9.34 -10.24 1.92
C SER A 4 8.67 -8.93 2.36
N PRO A 5 9.39 -7.80 2.40
CA PRO A 5 8.80 -6.53 2.79
C PRO A 5 7.60 -6.18 1.91
N VAL A 6 6.54 -5.62 2.50
CA VAL A 6 5.32 -5.26 1.77
C VAL A 6 5.53 -3.93 1.04
N PRO A 7 5.35 -3.85 -0.29
CA PRO A 7 5.53 -2.61 -1.03
C PRO A 7 4.37 -1.65 -0.79
N ILE A 8 4.49 -0.74 0.19
CA ILE A 8 3.39 0.08 0.70
C ILE A 8 2.79 1.01 -0.37
N ASN A 9 3.56 1.36 -1.40
CA ASN A 9 3.11 2.26 -2.46
C ASN A 9 2.44 1.56 -3.65
N SER A 10 2.55 0.23 -3.78
CA SER A 10 1.97 -0.54 -4.90
C SER A 10 1.13 -1.74 -4.48
N ALA A 11 1.26 -2.22 -3.24
CA ALA A 11 0.45 -3.31 -2.69
C ALA A 11 -1.04 -2.94 -2.64
N THR A 12 -1.90 -3.94 -2.77
CA THR A 12 -3.35 -3.84 -2.60
C THR A 12 -3.74 -3.64 -1.12
N ALA A 13 -4.96 -3.19 -0.87
CA ALA A 13 -5.48 -3.09 0.50
C ALA A 13 -5.49 -4.46 1.19
N ASP A 14 -5.78 -5.55 0.48
CA ASP A 14 -5.71 -6.91 1.05
C ASP A 14 -4.28 -7.28 1.49
N GLU A 15 -3.29 -7.03 0.64
CA GLU A 15 -1.87 -7.30 0.95
C GLU A 15 -1.37 -6.44 2.13
N ILE A 16 -1.78 -5.17 2.18
CA ILE A 16 -1.46 -4.26 3.29
C ILE A 16 -2.17 -4.68 4.58
N GLY A 17 -3.41 -5.17 4.49
CA GLY A 17 -4.22 -5.63 5.62
C GLY A 17 -3.65 -6.84 6.36
N LEU A 18 -2.76 -7.60 5.71
CA LEU A 18 -2.02 -8.71 6.31
C LEU A 18 -0.90 -8.26 7.25
N LEU A 19 -0.53 -6.97 7.24
CA LEU A 19 0.42 -6.42 8.20
C LEU A 19 -0.16 -6.44 9.61
N TYR A 20 0.73 -6.65 10.59
CA TYR A 20 0.38 -6.68 12.00
C TYR A 20 -0.38 -5.41 12.42
N ASP A 21 -1.57 -5.59 12.99
CA ASP A 21 -2.44 -4.52 13.53
C ASP A 21 -2.89 -3.47 12.49
N ILE A 22 -2.88 -3.79 11.19
CA ILE A 22 -3.46 -2.93 10.14
C ILE A 22 -4.91 -3.32 9.85
N GLY A 23 -5.15 -4.55 9.40
CA GLY A 23 -6.49 -5.00 9.01
C GLY A 23 -7.07 -4.24 7.81
N PRO A 24 -8.27 -4.62 7.33
CA PRO A 24 -8.80 -4.12 6.05
C PRO A 24 -9.11 -2.62 6.06
N HIS A 25 -9.72 -2.09 7.14
CA HIS A 25 -10.11 -0.68 7.22
C HIS A 25 -8.91 0.28 7.14
N ARG A 26 -7.84 0.03 7.90
CA ARG A 26 -6.64 0.90 7.82
C ARG A 26 -5.91 0.72 6.49
N ALA A 27 -5.93 -0.49 5.94
CA ALA A 27 -5.33 -0.74 4.63
C ALA A 27 -6.00 0.08 3.52
N GLU A 28 -7.34 0.17 3.53
CA GLU A 28 -8.08 1.04 2.61
C GLU A 28 -7.70 2.52 2.79
N GLN A 29 -7.61 3.00 4.04
CA GLN A 29 -7.19 4.38 4.33
C GLN A 29 -5.78 4.68 3.81
N ILE A 30 -4.85 3.73 3.94
CA ILE A 30 -3.49 3.85 3.40
C ILE A 30 -3.52 3.99 1.88
N VAL A 31 -4.29 3.14 1.18
CA VAL A 31 -4.42 3.21 -0.29
C VAL A 31 -5.06 4.53 -0.71
N GLN A 32 -6.16 4.94 -0.08
CA GLN A 32 -6.82 6.21 -0.37
C GLN A 32 -5.88 7.41 -0.18
N HIS A 33 -5.11 7.42 0.91
CA HIS A 33 -4.18 8.50 1.18
C HIS A 33 -3.06 8.58 0.15
N ARG A 34 -2.43 7.46 -0.24
CA ARG A 34 -1.40 7.51 -1.29
C ARG A 34 -1.96 7.91 -2.66
N THR A 35 -3.23 7.60 -2.94
CA THR A 35 -3.92 8.04 -4.15
C THR A 35 -4.21 9.54 -4.14
N ALA A 36 -4.58 10.12 -2.99
CA ALA A 36 -4.95 11.53 -2.88
C ALA A 36 -3.76 12.47 -2.62
N ALA A 37 -2.79 12.06 -1.80
CA ALA A 37 -1.68 12.88 -1.33
C ALA A 37 -0.32 12.50 -1.94
N GLY A 38 -0.25 11.39 -2.68
CA GLY A 38 0.98 10.85 -3.26
C GLY A 38 1.66 9.79 -2.40
N PRO A 39 2.77 9.19 -2.89
CA PRO A 39 3.40 8.03 -2.27
C PRO A 39 4.06 8.34 -0.92
N PHE A 40 4.11 7.33 -0.05
CA PHE A 40 4.82 7.41 1.23
C PHE A 40 6.33 7.28 1.01
N ARG A 41 7.12 8.18 1.60
CA ARG A 41 8.60 8.13 1.54
C ARG A 41 9.23 7.53 2.79
N GLY A 42 8.44 7.25 3.82
CA GLY A 42 8.92 6.69 5.08
C GLY A 42 7.85 6.62 6.17
N PRO A 43 8.22 6.14 7.36
CA PRO A 43 7.29 5.95 8.48
C PRO A 43 6.65 7.25 8.97
N THR A 44 7.33 8.39 8.83
CA THR A 44 6.77 9.71 9.18
C THR A 44 5.58 10.08 8.30
N ASP A 45 5.60 9.71 7.02
CA ASP A 45 4.45 9.94 6.13
C ASP A 45 3.31 8.97 6.45
N LEU A 46 3.64 7.70 6.71
CA LEU A 46 2.65 6.69 7.10
C LEU A 46 1.97 7.04 8.44
N ALA A 47 2.69 7.70 9.36
CA ALA A 47 2.14 8.18 10.63
C ALA A 47 1.05 9.26 10.48
N LYS A 48 0.80 9.78 9.27
CA LYS A 48 -0.33 10.68 8.97
C LYS A 48 -1.67 9.92 8.85
N VAL A 49 -1.63 8.60 8.66
CA VAL A 49 -2.82 7.76 8.44
C VAL A 49 -3.02 6.68 9.51
N ILE A 50 -1.95 6.27 10.20
CA ILE A 50 -2.00 5.29 11.28
C ILE A 50 -1.24 5.80 12.52
N PRO A 51 -1.42 5.18 13.71
CA PRO A 51 -0.70 5.60 14.91
C PRO A 51 0.82 5.60 14.69
N SER A 52 1.49 6.67 15.11
CA SER A 52 2.92 6.86 14.82
C SER A 52 3.78 5.70 15.31
N LYS A 53 3.51 5.19 16.52
CA LYS A 53 4.22 4.02 17.07
C LYS A 53 4.13 2.81 16.13
N LEU A 54 2.95 2.53 15.60
CA LEU A 54 2.73 1.41 14.69
C LEU A 54 3.49 1.62 13.36
N ALA A 55 3.48 2.83 12.80
CA ALA A 55 4.22 3.15 11.58
C ALA A 55 5.73 2.85 11.72
N TYR A 56 6.35 3.23 12.84
CA TYR A 56 7.76 2.91 13.11
C TYR A 56 7.99 1.41 13.37
N THR A 57 7.05 0.73 14.04
CA THR A 57 7.13 -0.73 14.24
C THR A 57 7.07 -1.49 12.91
N LEU A 58 6.27 -1.02 11.94
CA LEU A 58 6.14 -1.66 10.63
C LEU A 58 7.26 -1.27 9.66
N ALA A 59 7.98 -0.17 9.91
CA ALA A 59 9.02 0.34 9.01
C ALA A 59 10.06 -0.68 8.52
N PRO A 60 10.60 -1.61 9.33
CA PRO A 60 11.54 -2.62 8.85
C PRO A 60 10.90 -3.72 7.99
N HIS A 61 9.57 -3.79 7.93
CA HIS A 61 8.79 -4.80 7.18
C HIS A 61 8.11 -4.21 5.94
N ILE A 62 8.35 -2.93 5.65
CA ILE A 62 7.77 -2.21 4.53
C ILE A 62 8.86 -1.92 3.49
N ASP A 63 8.55 -2.19 2.22
CA ASP A 63 9.31 -1.65 1.09
C ASP A 63 8.76 -0.25 0.74
N TRP A 64 9.60 0.77 0.93
CA TRP A 64 9.30 2.18 0.70
C TRP A 64 9.53 2.63 -0.73
N ARG A 65 9.91 1.74 -1.65
CA ARG A 65 10.13 2.09 -3.06
C ARG A 65 8.95 2.85 -3.64
N LEU A 66 9.28 3.88 -4.41
CA LEU A 66 8.30 4.63 -5.18
C LEU A 66 7.82 3.74 -6.33
N PRO A 67 6.54 3.82 -6.71
CA PRO A 67 6.04 3.09 -7.86
C PRO A 67 6.71 3.66 -9.13
N GLU A 68 7.35 2.79 -9.92
CA GLU A 68 8.05 3.19 -11.15
C GLU A 68 7.09 3.70 -12.25
N GLU A 69 5.80 3.38 -12.15
CA GLU A 69 4.73 3.90 -13.00
C GLU A 69 3.49 4.28 -12.17
N PRO A 70 2.66 5.25 -12.61
CA PRO A 70 1.30 5.42 -12.10
C PRO A 70 0.47 4.19 -12.50
N MET A 71 0.62 3.09 -11.75
CA MET A 71 -0.13 1.87 -11.99
C MET A 71 -1.62 2.17 -11.81
N PRO A 72 -2.49 1.76 -12.75
CA PRO A 72 -3.91 1.66 -12.44
C PRO A 72 -4.05 0.80 -11.18
N PRO A 73 -5.01 1.10 -10.29
CA PRO A 73 -5.21 0.30 -9.09
C PRO A 73 -5.23 -1.16 -9.50
N LYS A 74 -4.45 -2.00 -8.80
CA LYS A 74 -4.42 -3.45 -9.01
C LYS A 74 -5.78 -4.00 -8.57
N VAL A 75 -6.82 -3.73 -9.36
CA VAL A 75 -8.19 -4.18 -9.13
C VAL A 75 -8.17 -5.70 -9.20
N ARG A 76 -8.75 -6.36 -8.20
CA ARG A 76 -9.06 -7.78 -8.28
C ARG A 76 -10.16 -7.96 -9.33
N SER A 77 -9.79 -8.09 -10.60
CA SER A 77 -10.72 -8.37 -11.68
C SER A 77 -10.07 -9.33 -12.67
N TRP A 78 -10.56 -10.56 -12.68
CA TRP A 78 -10.25 -11.57 -13.70
C TRP A 78 -11.03 -11.30 -15.01
N SER A 79 -11.43 -10.04 -15.28
CA SER A 79 -12.41 -9.71 -16.32
C SER A 79 -12.14 -8.44 -17.14
N GLU A 80 -11.08 -7.66 -16.89
CA GLU A 80 -10.95 -6.29 -17.45
C GLU A 80 -9.68 -6.02 -18.29
N ALA A 81 -8.99 -7.04 -18.78
CA ALA A 81 -7.99 -6.88 -19.84
C ALA A 81 -8.62 -6.83 -21.26
N SER A 82 -9.82 -6.24 -21.38
CA SER A 82 -10.55 -6.12 -22.66
C SER A 82 -10.62 -4.70 -23.20
N ILE A 83 -9.92 -3.73 -22.61
CA ILE A 83 -9.97 -2.35 -23.08
C ILE A 83 -8.60 -1.92 -23.57
N TRP A 84 -8.16 -2.50 -24.69
CA TRP A 84 -7.39 -1.84 -25.75
C TRP A 84 -7.54 -2.68 -27.03
N MET A 85 -8.65 -2.50 -27.75
CA MET A 85 -8.81 -2.62 -29.22
C MET A 85 -10.31 -2.65 -29.58
N VAL A 86 -10.91 -1.46 -29.68
CA VAL A 86 -11.77 -1.11 -30.82
C VAL A 86 -10.90 -0.28 -31.76
#